data_AF-A0A1E5C4L4-F1
#
_entry.id   AF-A0A1E5C4L4-F1
#
_cell.length_a   1.000
_cell.length_b   1.000
_cell.length_c   1.000
_cell.angle_alpha   90.00
_cell.angle_beta   90.00
_cell.angle_gamma   90.00
#
_symmetry.space_group_name_H-M   'P 1'
#
loop_
_entity.id
_entity.type
_entity.pdbx_description
1 polymer ?
#
loop_
_entity_poly.entity_id
_entity_poly.type
_entity_poly.pdbx_seq_one_letter_code
_entity_poly.pdbx_strand_id
1 'polypeptide(L)'
;MLKLNPYLISIIKAMQDGHWFEQCADYRVTQISFIGSRGFNIKLNHRTVFKLFREGLITYQTIYPYGVKRYVFELTQEGRAIDVSNH
;
A
#
# COMPACT_ATOMS: atom_id res chain seq x y z
N MET A 1 2.88 -19.40 -0.98
CA MET A 1 1.51 -18.83 -1.07
C MET A 1 1.21 -18.11 0.23
N LEU A 2 1.11 -16.78 0.18
CA LEU A 2 0.90 -15.96 1.37
C LEU A 2 -0.45 -16.30 2.02
N LYS A 3 -0.46 -16.73 3.29
CA LYS A 3 -1.71 -16.78 4.04
C LYS A 3 -2.12 -15.34 4.36
N LEU A 4 -3.09 -14.83 3.60
CA LEU A 4 -3.64 -13.50 3.80
C LEU A 4 -4.45 -13.50 5.10
N ASN A 5 -4.06 -12.64 6.05
CA ASN A 5 -4.88 -12.41 7.23
C ASN A 5 -5.94 -11.33 6.91
N PRO A 6 -6.99 -11.17 7.73
CA PRO A 6 -8.05 -10.19 7.48
C PRO A 6 -7.54 -8.76 7.29
N TYR A 7 -6.43 -8.41 7.93
CA TYR A 7 -5.80 -7.10 7.81
C TYR A 7 -5.09 -6.88 6.46
N LEU A 8 -4.44 -7.90 5.90
CA LEU A 8 -3.88 -7.80 4.53
C LEU A 8 -5.00 -7.73 3.50
N ILE A 9 -6.10 -8.46 3.75
CA ILE A 9 -7.28 -8.47 2.88
C ILE A 9 -7.94 -7.10 2.87
N SER A 10 -8.09 -6.44 4.03
CA SER A 10 -8.67 -5.09 4.07
C SER A 10 -7.83 -4.06 3.31
N ILE A 11 -6.50 -4.17 3.35
CA ILE A 11 -5.60 -3.32 2.56
C ILE A 11 -5.84 -3.54 1.06
N ILE A 12 -5.83 -4.80 0.62
CA ILE A 12 -6.02 -5.15 -0.80
C ILE A 12 -7.40 -4.68 -1.27
N LYS A 13 -8.45 -4.94 -0.49
CA LYS A 13 -9.82 -4.51 -0.77
C LYS A 13 -9.92 -3.00 -0.94
N ALA A 14 -9.38 -2.22 0.02
CA ALA A 14 -9.36 -0.76 -0.09
C ALA A 14 -8.63 -0.29 -1.36
N MET A 15 -7.55 -0.97 -1.75
CA MET A 15 -6.84 -0.66 -2.99
C MET A 15 -7.62 -1.05 -4.26
N GLN A 16 -8.35 -2.16 -4.24
CA GLN A 16 -9.25 -2.57 -5.32
C GLN A 16 -10.42 -1.59 -5.48
N ASP A 17 -10.91 -1.00 -4.39
CA ASP A 17 -11.94 0.05 -4.37
C ASP A 17 -11.43 1.41 -4.90
N GLY A 18 -10.16 1.49 -5.34
CA GLY A 18 -9.56 2.68 -5.93
C GLY A 18 -8.89 3.62 -4.92
N HIS A 19 -8.81 3.23 -3.65
CA HIS A 19 -8.02 3.97 -2.67
C HIS A 19 -6.53 3.64 -2.81
N TRP A 20 -5.68 4.60 -2.50
CA TRP A 20 -4.23 4.43 -2.54
C TRP A 20 -3.60 4.92 -1.24
N PHE A 21 -2.32 4.63 -1.07
CA PHE A 21 -1.49 5.19 -0.01
C PHE A 21 -0.08 5.50 -0.52
N GLU A 22 0.60 6.41 0.15
CA GLU A 22 1.93 6.86 -0.23
C GLU A 22 2.88 6.96 0.96
N GLN A 23 4.16 7.03 0.67
CA GLN A 23 5.23 7.26 1.62
C GLN A 23 6.11 8.39 1.12
N CYS A 24 6.44 9.33 1.99
CA CYS A 24 7.45 10.33 1.65
C CYS A 24 8.86 9.70 1.72
N ALA A 25 9.64 9.87 0.66
CA ALA A 25 10.95 9.25 0.50
C ALA A 25 12.13 10.20 0.81
N ASP A 26 11.87 11.51 0.90
CA ASP A 26 12.92 12.53 1.08
C ASP A 26 13.28 12.83 2.54
N TYR A 27 12.36 12.64 3.47
CA TYR A 27 12.64 13.02 4.85
C TYR A 27 13.40 11.91 5.58
N ARG A 28 14.58 12.25 6.12
CA ARG A 28 15.33 11.49 7.13
C ARG A 28 14.61 11.47 8.49
N VAL A 29 13.28 11.50 8.52
CA VAL A 29 12.53 11.35 9.77
C VAL A 29 12.59 9.88 10.18
N THR A 30 12.98 9.66 11.43
CA THR A 30 12.90 8.39 12.15
C THR A 30 11.47 7.83 12.23
N GLN A 31 10.46 8.61 11.81
CA GLN A 31 9.05 8.23 11.71
C GLN A 31 8.58 8.29 10.25
N ILE A 32 9.10 7.40 9.43
CA ILE A 32 8.55 7.17 8.09
C ILE A 32 7.16 6.56 8.29
N SER A 33 6.10 7.26 7.89
CA SER A 33 4.72 6.78 7.97
C SER A 33 4.08 6.75 6.58
N PHE A 34 2.99 5.99 6.44
CA PHE A 34 2.20 5.94 5.21
C PHE A 34 0.98 6.83 5.35
N ILE A 35 0.67 7.57 4.29
CA ILE A 35 -0.50 8.43 4.21
C ILE A 35 -1.47 7.81 3.22
N GLY A 36 -2.69 7.55 3.68
CA GLY A 36 -3.77 7.06 2.84
C GLY A 36 -4.49 8.20 2.12
N SER A 37 -4.97 7.92 0.90
CA SER A 37 -5.97 8.73 0.22
C SER A 37 -7.28 8.82 1.01
N ARG A 38 -8.17 9.74 0.65
CA ARG A 38 -9.49 9.84 1.28
C ARG A 38 -10.24 8.52 1.14
N GLY A 39 -10.67 7.96 2.28
CA GLY A 39 -11.34 6.65 2.36
C GLY A 39 -10.40 5.50 2.77
N PHE A 40 -9.07 5.67 2.66
CA PHE A 40 -8.09 4.70 3.13
C PHE A 40 -7.82 4.88 4.64
N ASN A 41 -8.71 4.35 5.49
CA ASN A 41 -8.63 4.50 6.95
C ASN A 41 -7.82 3.38 7.65
N ILE A 42 -6.92 2.71 6.93
CA ILE A 42 -6.14 1.59 7.46
C ILE A 42 -4.78 2.09 7.91
N LYS A 43 -4.47 1.93 9.21
CA LYS A 43 -3.14 2.25 9.73
C LYS A 43 -2.13 1.24 9.21
N LEU A 44 -1.22 1.66 8.34
CA LEU A 44 -0.18 0.81 7.77
C LEU A 44 1.09 0.79 8.62
N ASN A 45 1.77 -0.36 8.60
CA ASN A 45 3.12 -0.50 9.14
C ASN A 45 4.07 -1.00 8.05
N HIS A 46 5.36 -0.70 8.21
CA HIS A 46 6.39 -1.05 7.23
C HIS A 46 6.50 -2.54 6.96
N ARG A 47 6.37 -3.39 7.98
CA ARG A 47 6.48 -4.84 7.82
C ARG A 47 5.38 -5.36 6.89
N THR A 48 4.17 -4.85 7.03
CA THR A 48 3.03 -5.20 6.18
C THR A 48 3.24 -4.76 4.74
N VAL A 49 3.61 -3.50 4.51
CA VAL A 49 3.84 -2.98 3.15
C VAL A 49 5.00 -3.73 2.50
N PHE A 50 6.10 -3.94 3.22
CA PHE A 50 7.25 -4.71 2.73
C PHE A 50 6.88 -6.16 2.40
N LYS A 51 6.03 -6.80 3.21
CA LYS A 51 5.53 -8.15 2.95
C LYS A 51 4.70 -8.19 1.66
N LEU A 52 3.75 -7.27 1.48
CA LEU A 52 2.94 -7.18 0.26
C LEU A 52 3.81 -6.92 -0.98
N PHE A 53 4.82 -6.06 -0.85
CA PHE A 53 5.75 -5.74 -1.93
C PHE A 53 6.64 -6.94 -2.31
N ARG A 54 7.23 -7.61 -1.31
CA ARG A 54 8.07 -8.80 -1.51
C ARG A 54 7.32 -9.96 -2.17
N GLU A 55 6.03 -10.09 -1.86
CA GLU A 55 5.15 -11.11 -2.44
C GLU A 55 4.57 -10.70 -3.80
N GLY A 56 5.00 -9.55 -4.36
CA GLY A 56 4.58 -9.11 -5.69
C GLY A 56 3.15 -8.60 -5.77
N LEU A 57 2.47 -8.38 -4.63
CA LEU A 57 1.05 -7.97 -4.60
C LEU A 57 0.87 -6.46 -4.80
N ILE A 58 1.86 -5.67 -4.40
CA ILE A 58 1.91 -4.23 -4.63
C ILE A 58 3.24 -3.83 -5.23
N THR A 59 3.23 -2.72 -5.97
CA THR A 59 4.42 -2.00 -6.40
C THR A 59 4.28 -0.53 -6.00
N TYR A 60 5.26 0.30 -6.34
CA TYR A 60 5.15 1.75 -6.17
C TYR A 60 5.65 2.51 -7.38
N GLN A 61 5.07 3.68 -7.59
CA GLN A 61 5.56 4.69 -8.52
C GLN A 61 6.24 5.81 -7.73
N THR A 62 7.31 6.36 -8.29
CA THR A 62 7.96 7.53 -7.72
C THR A 62 7.36 8.79 -8.34
N ILE A 63 6.84 9.69 -7.50
CA ILE A 63 6.34 10.99 -7.91
C ILE A 63 7.06 12.12 -7.14
N TYR A 64 7.01 13.34 -7.68
CA TYR A 64 7.67 14.52 -7.09
C TYR A 64 6.71 15.70 -6.90
N PRO A 65 5.61 15.55 -6.12
CA PRO A 65 4.74 16.66 -5.81
C PRO A 65 5.51 17.77 -5.11
N TYR A 66 5.53 18.96 -5.70
CA TYR A 66 6.26 20.13 -5.20
C TYR A 66 7.77 19.88 -4.99
N GLY A 67 8.37 18.99 -5.80
CA GLY A 67 9.79 18.63 -5.69
C GLY A 67 10.11 17.64 -4.57
N VAL A 68 9.11 17.15 -3.83
CA VAL A 68 9.30 16.17 -2.75
C VAL A 68 9.08 14.76 -3.29
N LYS A 69 10.08 13.90 -3.19
CA LYS A 69 9.99 12.50 -3.61
C LYS A 69 8.99 11.73 -2.74
N ARG A 70 8.01 11.09 -3.39
CA ARG A 70 7.06 10.17 -2.75
C ARG A 70 6.97 8.85 -3.51
N TYR A 71 6.76 7.77 -2.77
CA TYR A 71 6.39 6.47 -3.30
C TYR A 71 4.89 6.29 -3.15
N VAL A 72 4.16 6.27 -4.26
CA VAL A 72 2.72 5.98 -4.29
C VAL A 72 2.54 4.50 -4.61
N PHE A 73 1.87 3.77 -3.74
CA PHE A 73 1.72 2.33 -3.87
C PHE A 73 0.47 1.96 -4.67
N GLU A 74 0.60 0.92 -5.49
CA GLU A 74 -0.47 0.42 -6.35
C GLU A 74 -0.49 -1.11 -6.37
N LEU A 75 -1.65 -1.71 -6.63
CA LEU A 75 -1.76 -3.16 -6.81
C LEU A 75 -1.16 -3.57 -8.15
N THR A 76 -0.38 -4.64 -8.11
CA THR A 76 0.02 -5.37 -9.32
C THR A 76 -1.17 -6.14 -9.89
N GLN A 77 -0.98 -6.76 -11.07
CA GLN A 77 -1.98 -7.66 -11.63
C GLN A 77 -2.32 -8.82 -10.67
N GLU A 78 -1.32 -9.37 -9.99
CA GLU A 78 -1.52 -10.44 -9.00
C GLU A 78 -2.31 -9.95 -7.79
N GLY A 79 -1.99 -8.75 -7.26
CA GLY A 79 -2.75 -8.15 -6.16
C GLY A 79 -4.21 -7.86 -6.52
N ARG A 80 -4.49 -7.47 -7.76
CA ARG A 80 -5.86 -7.26 -8.27
C ARG A 80 -6.64 -8.55 -8.44
N ALA A 81 -5.97 -9.67 -8.71
CA ALA A 81 -6.61 -10.96 -8.93
C ALA A 81 -7.01 -11.67 -7.62
N ILE A 82 -6.63 -11.14 -6.45
CA ILE A 82 -7.01 -11.70 -5.16
C ILE A 82 -8.50 -11.49 -4.92
N ASP A 83 -9.24 -12.59 -4.75
CA ASP A 83 -10.64 -12.54 -4.33
C ASP A 83 -10.74 -12.14 -2.85
N VAL A 84 -11.31 -10.96 -2.62
CA VAL A 84 -11.57 -10.38 -1.29
C VAL A 84 -13.07 -10.19 -1.02
N SER A 85 -13.94 -10.70 -1.90
CA SER A 85 -15.39 -10.47 -1.85
C SER A 85 -16.08 -11.08 -0.63
N ASN A 86 -15.48 -12.13 -0.05
CA ASN A 86 -16.01 -12.88 1.08
C ASN A 86 -15.43 -12.45 2.44
N HIS A 87 -14.81 -11.26 2.56
CA HIS A 87 -14.17 -10.76 3.78
C HIS A 87 -14.50 -9.30 4.10
#